data_AF-A0A6I2HPU2-F1
#
_entry.id   AF-A0A6I2HPU2-F1
#
_cell.length_a   1.000
_cell.length_b   1.000
_cell.length_c   1.000
_cell.angle_alpha   90.00
_cell.angle_beta   90.00
_cell.angle_gamma   90.00
#
_symmetry.space_group_name_H-M   'P 1'
#
loop_
_entity.id
_entity.type
_entity.pdbx_description
1 polymer ?
#
loop_
_entity_poly.entity_id
_entity_poly.type
_entity_poly.pdbx_seq_one_letter_code
_entity_poly.pdbx_strand_id
1 'polypeptide(L)'
;MNNRVTELLHIRYPLIQAPLYFLTNAELVAAVSNAGGLGTLGPHAGQDSLPGSRYAALDRMRQEIRKVKQLTDNPFAVTLINGPDMSFWRPTAEMFVEEGVEVVLINEVLDAEIYDFFKRHRIKTLYRALTPTIANSKEAEKLGADIIIATGFDEGGTVPTRVIGTFSIVPMIVDCVKIPVIAAGGIGDVRGVRAAMALGAEGVFAGSLFLTALENPADEKVKRLIVESSAEDLLLFRTLPAYYRTLPTDLSPKLAELEAQDTDRETMFKAMNGYHSLWQAMRLGNFDQGIVSAGTGISVIRAVRPAAEIVSDLMQDF
;
A
#
# COMPACT_ATOMS: atom_id res chain seq x y z
N MET A 1 -3.41 -14.43 -21.79
CA MET A 1 -4.18 -15.13 -20.73
C MET A 1 -5.37 -14.26 -20.36
N ASN A 2 -6.56 -14.83 -20.17
CA ASN A 2 -7.71 -14.08 -19.64
C ASN A 2 -7.60 -14.05 -18.11
N ASN A 3 -7.38 -12.87 -17.52
CA ASN A 3 -7.32 -12.66 -16.09
C ASN A 3 -8.33 -11.57 -15.70
N ARG A 4 -9.19 -11.84 -14.71
CA ARG A 4 -10.31 -10.95 -14.36
C ARG A 4 -9.84 -9.58 -13.86
N VAL A 5 -8.70 -9.51 -13.18
CA VAL A 5 -8.10 -8.25 -12.70
C VAL A 5 -7.66 -7.40 -13.88
N THR A 6 -6.93 -7.98 -14.84
CA THR A 6 -6.47 -7.24 -16.04
C THR A 6 -7.63 -6.74 -16.90
N GLU A 7 -8.68 -7.55 -17.05
CA GLU A 7 -9.87 -7.17 -17.82
C GLU A 7 -10.68 -6.07 -17.13
N LEU A 8 -10.83 -6.16 -15.80
CA LEU A 8 -11.64 -5.23 -15.01
C LEU A 8 -10.99 -3.85 -14.86
N LEU A 9 -9.66 -3.81 -14.77
CA LEU A 9 -8.88 -2.59 -14.55
C LEU A 9 -8.23 -2.03 -15.82
N HIS A 10 -8.36 -2.73 -16.96
CA HIS A 10 -7.74 -2.37 -18.24
C HIS A 10 -6.21 -2.20 -18.15
N ILE A 11 -5.55 -3.08 -17.39
CA ILE A 11 -4.09 -3.12 -17.24
C ILE A 11 -3.50 -4.38 -17.89
N ARG A 12 -2.21 -4.36 -18.22
CA ARG A 12 -1.53 -5.49 -18.88
C ARG A 12 -1.23 -6.61 -17.91
N TYR A 13 -0.80 -6.27 -16.70
CA TYR A 13 -0.36 -7.21 -15.68
C TYR A 13 -1.21 -7.05 -14.43
N PRO A 14 -1.59 -8.14 -13.74
CA PRO A 14 -2.35 -8.07 -12.50
C PRO A 14 -1.44 -7.70 -11.31
N LEU A 15 -0.73 -6.58 -11.45
CA LEU A 15 0.21 -6.04 -10.49
C LEU A 15 -0.25 -4.65 -10.10
N ILE A 16 -0.51 -4.44 -8.82
CA ILE A 16 -0.85 -3.14 -8.26
C ILE A 16 0.29 -2.69 -7.35
N GLN A 17 0.83 -1.50 -7.61
CA GLN A 17 1.76 -0.87 -6.69
C GLN A 17 0.97 -0.27 -5.53
N ALA A 18 1.32 -0.68 -4.30
CA ALA A 18 0.62 -0.30 -3.09
C ALA A 18 0.81 1.19 -2.75
N PRO A 19 -0.23 1.95 -2.38
CA PRO A 19 -0.05 3.32 -1.94
C PRO A 19 0.72 3.36 -0.62
N LEU A 20 1.65 4.30 -0.52
CA LEU A 20 2.51 4.47 0.64
C LEU A 20 2.44 5.92 1.11
N TYR A 21 2.25 6.12 2.43
CA TYR A 21 2.13 7.42 3.08
C TYR A 21 3.38 8.28 2.81
N PHE A 22 3.24 9.42 2.11
CA PHE A 22 4.32 10.29 1.60
C PHE A 22 5.29 9.65 0.59
N LEU A 23 5.17 8.36 0.28
CA LEU A 23 6.16 7.60 -0.48
C LEU A 23 5.64 7.14 -1.85
N THR A 24 4.60 7.81 -2.32
CA THR A 24 4.12 7.76 -3.70
C THR A 24 4.11 9.18 -4.27
N ASN A 25 4.26 9.30 -5.58
CA ASN A 25 4.27 10.53 -6.34
C ASN A 25 3.81 10.23 -7.78
N ALA A 26 3.66 11.28 -8.58
CA ALA A 26 3.25 11.14 -9.96
C ALA A 26 4.23 10.30 -10.79
N GLU A 27 5.54 10.46 -10.56
CA GLU A 27 6.59 9.75 -11.30
C GLU A 27 6.53 8.24 -11.08
N LEU A 28 6.46 7.78 -9.82
CA LEU A 28 6.36 6.34 -9.51
C LEU A 28 5.08 5.74 -10.07
N VAL A 29 3.94 6.41 -9.86
CA VAL A 29 2.64 5.90 -10.30
C VAL A 29 2.59 5.79 -11.81
N ALA A 30 3.04 6.82 -12.53
CA ALA A 30 3.08 6.80 -13.99
C ALA A 30 4.06 5.74 -14.51
N ALA A 31 5.23 5.56 -13.87
CA ALA A 31 6.20 4.54 -14.28
C ALA A 31 5.64 3.11 -14.15
N VAL A 32 4.92 2.81 -13.06
CA VAL A 32 4.25 1.51 -12.89
C VAL A 32 3.14 1.32 -13.92
N SER A 33 2.28 2.33 -14.12
CA SER A 33 1.19 2.27 -15.10
C SER A 33 1.71 2.11 -16.53
N ASN A 34 2.77 2.83 -16.92
CA ASN A 34 3.42 2.70 -18.23
C ASN A 34 4.08 1.33 -18.44
N ALA A 35 4.58 0.70 -17.38
CA ALA A 35 5.11 -0.66 -17.42
C ALA A 35 4.03 -1.75 -17.50
N GLY A 36 2.75 -1.38 -17.37
CA GLY A 36 1.60 -2.26 -17.56
C GLY A 36 0.94 -2.76 -16.27
N GLY A 37 1.42 -2.34 -15.10
CA GLY A 37 0.71 -2.53 -13.83
C GLY A 37 -0.30 -1.41 -13.56
N LEU A 38 -0.78 -1.32 -12.33
CA LEU A 38 -1.58 -0.21 -11.82
C LEU A 38 -0.79 0.56 -10.75
N GLY A 39 -0.31 1.77 -11.07
CA GLY A 39 0.23 2.66 -10.05
C GLY A 39 -0.86 3.19 -9.14
N THR A 40 -0.58 3.37 -7.84
CA THR A 40 -1.58 3.90 -6.88
C THR A 40 -1.05 5.11 -6.11
N LEU A 41 -1.70 6.26 -6.24
CA LEU A 41 -1.40 7.42 -5.40
C LEU A 41 -1.90 7.18 -3.97
N GLY A 42 -0.99 7.35 -3.01
CA GLY A 42 -1.25 7.24 -1.59
C GLY A 42 -1.39 8.59 -0.87
N PRO A 43 -1.55 8.58 0.46
CA PRO A 43 -1.68 9.79 1.24
C PRO A 43 -0.49 10.72 1.09
N HIS A 44 -0.79 12.01 0.90
CA HIS A 44 0.21 13.07 0.75
C HIS A 44 1.21 12.80 -0.39
N ALA A 45 0.76 12.14 -1.46
CA ALA A 45 1.61 11.85 -2.61
C ALA A 45 2.23 13.13 -3.21
N GLY A 46 3.53 13.05 -3.55
CA GLY A 46 4.31 14.14 -4.10
C GLY A 46 4.55 15.32 -3.15
N GLN A 47 4.30 15.17 -1.84
CA GLN A 47 4.46 16.24 -0.86
C GLN A 47 5.67 16.01 0.04
N ASP A 48 6.25 17.10 0.53
CA ASP A 48 7.34 17.10 1.53
C ASP A 48 6.90 17.56 2.91
N SER A 49 5.67 18.03 3.02
CA SER A 49 5.12 18.62 4.24
C SER A 49 3.67 18.23 4.45
N LEU A 50 3.25 18.24 5.71
CA LEU A 50 1.84 18.12 6.06
C LEU A 50 1.05 19.33 5.55
N PRO A 51 -0.19 19.13 5.09
CA PRO A 51 -1.06 20.21 4.67
C PRO A 51 -1.63 20.93 5.90
N GLY A 52 -1.84 22.25 5.79
CA GLY A 52 -2.46 23.04 6.86
C GLY A 52 -3.96 22.78 7.07
N SER A 53 -4.60 22.08 6.14
CA SER A 53 -6.02 21.69 6.23
C SER A 53 -6.32 20.49 5.32
N ARG A 54 -7.48 19.84 5.51
CA ARG A 54 -7.94 18.77 4.61
C ARG A 54 -8.22 19.26 3.19
N TYR A 55 -8.71 20.49 3.04
CA TYR A 55 -8.91 21.10 1.72
C TYR A 55 -7.58 21.35 0.99
N ALA A 56 -6.55 21.83 1.70
CA ALA A 56 -5.22 21.96 1.13
C ALA A 56 -4.64 20.58 0.73
N ALA A 57 -4.93 19.53 1.50
CA ALA A 57 -4.58 18.16 1.13
C ALA A 57 -5.27 17.70 -0.16
N LEU A 58 -6.56 18.04 -0.30
CA LEU A 58 -7.37 17.71 -1.47
C LEU A 58 -6.86 18.41 -2.73
N ASP A 59 -6.53 19.69 -2.65
CA ASP A 59 -5.96 20.46 -3.77
C ASP A 59 -4.60 19.93 -4.19
N ARG A 60 -3.74 19.56 -3.22
CA ARG A 60 -2.45 18.91 -3.49
C ARG A 60 -2.64 17.56 -4.19
N MET A 61 -3.59 16.75 -3.74
CA MET A 61 -3.92 15.48 -4.39
C MET A 61 -4.44 15.69 -5.81
N ARG A 62 -5.31 16.68 -6.04
CA ARG A 62 -5.80 17.05 -7.37
C ARG A 62 -4.65 17.41 -8.31
N GLN A 63 -3.70 18.21 -7.84
CA GLN A 63 -2.51 18.56 -8.62
C GLN A 63 -1.68 17.32 -8.95
N GLU A 64 -1.50 16.41 -8.00
CA GLU A 64 -0.72 15.19 -8.22
C GLU A 64 -1.39 14.23 -9.21
N ILE A 65 -2.72 14.08 -9.15
CA ILE A 65 -3.53 13.35 -10.14
C ILE A 65 -3.30 13.92 -11.54
N ARG A 66 -3.31 15.25 -11.69
CA ARG A 66 -3.07 15.91 -12.98
C ARG A 66 -1.66 15.68 -13.49
N LYS A 67 -0.64 15.64 -12.62
CA LYS A 67 0.72 15.28 -13.01
C LYS A 67 0.80 13.83 -13.50
N VAL A 68 0.15 12.87 -12.83
CA VAL A 68 0.09 11.48 -13.32
C VAL A 68 -0.48 11.46 -14.75
N LYS A 69 -1.60 12.15 -14.99
CA LYS A 69 -2.24 12.24 -16.32
C LYS A 69 -1.38 12.95 -17.38
N GLN A 70 -0.35 13.70 -17.00
CA GLN A 70 0.62 14.26 -17.94
C GLN A 70 1.75 13.28 -18.28
N LEU A 71 1.98 12.27 -17.44
CA LEU A 71 3.07 11.30 -17.55
C LEU A 71 2.61 9.94 -18.10
N THR A 72 1.30 9.67 -18.09
CA THR A 72 0.74 8.42 -18.59
C THR A 72 -0.72 8.56 -19.04
N ASP A 73 -1.06 7.87 -20.12
CA ASP A 73 -2.44 7.63 -20.56
C ASP A 73 -3.02 6.31 -20.01
N ASN A 74 -2.21 5.53 -19.29
CA ASN A 74 -2.61 4.23 -18.75
C ASN A 74 -3.39 4.41 -17.42
N PRO A 75 -4.28 3.46 -17.06
CA PRO A 75 -5.01 3.51 -15.81
C PRO A 75 -4.10 3.60 -14.58
N PHE A 76 -4.56 4.34 -13.58
CA PHE A 76 -3.96 4.41 -12.24
C PHE A 76 -5.06 4.52 -11.19
N ALA A 77 -4.70 4.19 -9.95
CA ALA A 77 -5.59 4.29 -8.81
C ALA A 77 -5.21 5.44 -7.87
N VAL A 78 -6.18 5.87 -7.08
CA VAL A 78 -5.99 6.78 -5.94
C VAL A 78 -6.62 6.16 -4.70
N THR A 79 -6.03 6.45 -3.54
CA THR A 79 -6.57 5.96 -2.26
C THR A 79 -7.62 6.92 -1.73
N LEU A 80 -8.81 6.42 -1.41
CA LEU A 80 -9.76 7.16 -0.59
C LEU A 80 -9.25 7.12 0.85
N ILE A 81 -8.63 8.22 1.27
CA ILE A 81 -8.01 8.34 2.58
C ILE A 81 -8.98 9.06 3.48
N ASN A 82 -9.51 8.33 4.44
CA ASN A 82 -10.22 8.93 5.54
C ASN A 82 -9.37 8.74 6.78
N GLY A 83 -9.05 9.85 7.44
CA GLY A 83 -8.53 9.79 8.80
C GLY A 83 -9.59 9.23 9.76
N PRO A 84 -9.40 9.35 11.08
CA PRO A 84 -10.37 8.85 12.07
C PRO A 84 -11.77 9.47 11.95
N ASP A 85 -11.90 10.59 11.22
CA ASP A 85 -13.17 11.23 10.94
C ASP A 85 -13.55 11.02 9.46
N MET A 86 -14.53 10.16 9.28
CA MET A 86 -15.09 9.76 8.00
C MET A 86 -15.94 10.85 7.34
N SER A 87 -16.31 11.95 8.02
CA SER A 87 -17.21 12.97 7.44
C SER A 87 -16.68 13.65 6.16
N PHE A 88 -15.37 13.54 5.89
CA PHE A 88 -14.70 14.19 4.77
C PHE A 88 -14.48 13.29 3.54
N TRP A 89 -15.08 12.10 3.50
CA TRP A 89 -14.93 11.20 2.35
C TRP A 89 -15.54 11.79 1.07
N ARG A 90 -16.68 12.49 1.20
CA ARG A 90 -17.48 12.97 0.06
C ARG A 90 -16.77 14.02 -0.81
N PRO A 91 -16.18 15.10 -0.26
CA PRO A 91 -15.37 16.02 -1.07
C PRO A 91 -14.22 15.35 -1.80
N THR A 92 -13.62 14.32 -1.18
CA THR A 92 -12.54 13.54 -1.80
C THR A 92 -13.05 12.71 -2.98
N ALA A 93 -14.17 12.02 -2.79
CA ALA A 93 -14.79 11.21 -3.82
C ALA A 93 -15.33 12.06 -4.99
N GLU A 94 -15.91 13.24 -4.71
CA GLU A 94 -16.34 14.20 -5.73
C GLU A 94 -15.17 14.71 -6.55
N MET A 95 -14.04 15.06 -5.92
CA MET A 95 -12.82 15.44 -6.63
C MET A 95 -12.31 14.30 -7.54
N PHE A 96 -12.34 13.05 -7.09
CA PHE A 96 -11.97 11.91 -7.94
C PHE A 96 -12.86 11.78 -9.19
N VAL A 97 -14.17 12.03 -9.05
CA VAL A 97 -15.11 12.06 -10.19
C VAL A 97 -14.78 13.22 -11.13
N GLU A 98 -14.57 14.42 -10.61
CA GLU A 98 -14.24 15.62 -11.40
C GLU A 98 -12.95 15.44 -12.20
N GLU A 99 -11.92 14.85 -11.59
CA GLU A 99 -10.66 14.58 -12.26
C GLU A 99 -10.72 13.32 -13.13
N GLY A 100 -11.84 12.58 -13.19
CA GLY A 100 -11.98 11.39 -14.03
C GLY A 100 -11.04 10.26 -13.61
N VAL A 101 -11.00 9.94 -12.31
CA VAL A 101 -10.34 8.75 -11.76
C VAL A 101 -11.18 7.52 -12.08
N GLU A 102 -10.53 6.43 -12.49
CA GLU A 102 -11.21 5.19 -12.87
C GLU A 102 -11.16 4.10 -11.78
N VAL A 103 -10.16 4.15 -10.90
CA VAL A 103 -9.96 3.14 -9.84
C VAL A 103 -9.68 3.82 -8.50
N VAL A 104 -10.40 3.40 -7.46
CA VAL A 104 -10.23 3.88 -6.09
C VAL A 104 -9.93 2.71 -5.15
N LEU A 105 -8.85 2.84 -4.37
CA LEU A 105 -8.61 1.98 -3.23
C LEU A 105 -9.37 2.52 -2.01
N ILE A 106 -10.34 1.75 -1.52
CA ILE A 106 -11.01 1.98 -0.24
C ILE A 106 -10.25 1.20 0.82
N ASN A 107 -9.47 1.92 1.63
CA ASN A 107 -8.70 1.33 2.72
C ASN A 107 -9.57 1.28 4.00
N GLU A 108 -9.78 0.08 4.53
CA GLU A 108 -10.44 -0.28 5.79
C GLU A 108 -11.96 -0.07 5.86
N VAL A 109 -12.52 0.87 5.09
CA VAL A 109 -13.90 1.31 5.25
C VAL A 109 -14.92 0.38 4.58
N LEU A 110 -15.97 0.04 5.33
CA LEU A 110 -17.17 -0.66 4.86
C LEU A 110 -18.40 0.22 5.13
N ASP A 111 -18.73 1.09 4.17
CA ASP A 111 -19.85 2.01 4.25
C ASP A 111 -20.62 2.01 2.93
N ALA A 112 -21.89 1.58 2.95
CA ALA A 112 -22.70 1.42 1.73
C ALA A 112 -22.80 2.69 0.88
N GLU A 113 -22.83 3.88 1.50
CA GLU A 113 -22.95 5.14 0.79
C GLU A 113 -21.71 5.40 -0.10
N ILE A 114 -20.53 5.02 0.37
CA ILE A 114 -19.26 5.17 -0.34
C ILE A 114 -19.21 4.24 -1.56
N TYR A 115 -19.55 2.96 -1.39
CA TYR A 115 -19.55 2.01 -2.50
C TYR A 115 -20.62 2.36 -3.54
N ASP A 116 -21.83 2.72 -3.10
CA ASP A 116 -22.90 3.16 -3.99
C ASP A 116 -22.55 4.46 -4.73
N PHE A 117 -21.79 5.36 -4.12
CA PHE A 117 -21.28 6.55 -4.79
C PHE A 117 -20.35 6.17 -5.95
N PHE A 118 -19.27 5.43 -5.70
CA PHE A 118 -18.31 5.06 -6.76
C PHE A 118 -18.95 4.20 -7.86
N LYS A 119 -19.83 3.27 -7.48
CA LYS A 119 -20.58 2.44 -8.43
C LYS A 119 -21.45 3.28 -9.37
N ARG A 120 -22.16 4.30 -8.87
CA ARG A 120 -22.96 5.21 -9.71
C ARG A 120 -22.12 6.00 -10.70
N HIS A 121 -20.88 6.31 -10.35
CA HIS A 121 -19.92 7.00 -11.21
C HIS A 121 -19.07 6.05 -12.07
N ARG A 122 -19.35 4.74 -12.04
CA ARG A 122 -18.61 3.69 -12.78
C ARG A 122 -17.12 3.61 -12.43
N ILE A 123 -16.76 4.05 -11.22
CA ILE A 123 -15.39 3.95 -10.68
C ILE A 123 -15.22 2.56 -10.05
N LYS A 124 -14.13 1.88 -10.40
CA LYS A 124 -13.77 0.57 -9.85
C LYS A 124 -13.24 0.71 -8.43
N THR A 125 -13.60 -0.23 -7.57
CA THR A 125 -13.25 -0.19 -6.15
C THR A 125 -12.40 -1.38 -5.73
N LEU A 126 -11.23 -1.09 -5.17
CA LEU A 126 -10.38 -2.07 -4.51
C LEU A 126 -10.65 -1.96 -3.00
N TYR A 127 -10.98 -3.05 -2.32
CA TYR A 127 -11.12 -3.05 -0.87
C TYR A 127 -9.91 -3.70 -0.20
N ARG A 128 -9.31 -2.99 0.76
CA ARG A 128 -8.22 -3.50 1.58
C ARG A 128 -8.50 -3.26 3.05
N ALA A 129 -8.72 -4.33 3.80
CA ALA A 129 -8.81 -4.24 5.27
C ALA A 129 -7.42 -4.20 5.90
N LEU A 130 -7.27 -3.53 7.05
CA LEU A 130 -6.06 -3.63 7.88
C LEU A 130 -5.86 -5.07 8.35
N THR A 131 -6.94 -5.76 8.72
CA THR A 131 -6.91 -7.19 9.07
C THR A 131 -7.99 -7.90 8.25
N PRO A 132 -7.62 -8.57 7.14
CA PRO A 132 -8.57 -9.34 6.35
C PRO A 132 -9.22 -10.46 7.17
N THR A 133 -10.52 -10.65 6.97
CA THR A 133 -11.31 -11.71 7.60
C THR A 133 -12.38 -12.18 6.63
N ILE A 134 -12.89 -13.40 6.81
CA ILE A 134 -14.03 -13.87 6.01
C ILE A 134 -15.22 -12.89 6.10
N ALA A 135 -15.47 -12.32 7.28
CA ALA A 135 -16.60 -11.42 7.50
C ALA A 135 -16.47 -10.11 6.71
N ASN A 136 -15.33 -9.42 6.82
CA ASN A 136 -15.15 -8.13 6.13
C ASN A 136 -14.98 -8.29 4.61
N SER A 137 -14.38 -9.38 4.13
CA SER A 137 -14.29 -9.67 2.70
C SER A 137 -15.66 -9.96 2.08
N LYS A 138 -16.52 -10.73 2.76
CA LYS A 138 -17.90 -10.96 2.32
C LYS A 138 -18.75 -9.69 2.37
N GLU A 139 -18.57 -8.85 3.40
CA GLU A 139 -19.30 -7.59 3.47
C GLU A 139 -18.84 -6.62 2.37
N ALA A 140 -17.54 -6.52 2.10
CA ALA A 140 -17.02 -5.73 0.97
C ALA A 140 -17.61 -6.17 -0.37
N GLU A 141 -17.62 -7.47 -0.65
CA GLU A 141 -18.26 -8.03 -1.85
C GLU A 141 -19.74 -7.67 -1.92
N LYS A 142 -20.48 -7.83 -0.83
CA LYS A 142 -21.90 -7.48 -0.74
C LYS A 142 -22.17 -5.99 -0.97
N LEU A 143 -21.29 -5.11 -0.47
CA LEU A 143 -21.34 -3.66 -0.73
C LEU A 143 -20.97 -3.30 -2.18
N GLY A 144 -20.37 -4.23 -2.92
CA GLY A 144 -20.06 -4.08 -4.33
C GLY A 144 -18.61 -3.69 -4.61
N ALA A 145 -17.67 -4.06 -3.73
CA ALA A 145 -16.25 -4.03 -4.06
C ALA A 145 -15.97 -4.80 -5.36
N ASP A 146 -15.13 -4.27 -6.24
CA ASP A 146 -14.76 -4.94 -7.49
C ASP A 146 -13.64 -5.97 -7.26
N ILE A 147 -12.71 -5.69 -6.33
CA ILE A 147 -11.55 -6.54 -6.00
C ILE A 147 -11.29 -6.51 -4.49
N ILE A 148 -10.89 -7.65 -3.91
CA ILE A 148 -10.39 -7.74 -2.53
C ILE A 148 -8.86 -7.83 -2.53
N ILE A 149 -8.21 -7.06 -1.66
CA ILE A 149 -6.78 -7.21 -1.36
C ILE A 149 -6.64 -8.02 -0.07
N ALA A 150 -6.08 -9.22 -0.19
CA ALA A 150 -5.82 -10.14 0.92
C ALA A 150 -4.39 -9.94 1.45
N THR A 151 -4.27 -9.11 2.47
CA THR A 151 -3.02 -8.78 3.16
C THR A 151 -2.65 -9.79 4.25
N GLY A 152 -1.45 -10.38 4.12
CA GLY A 152 -0.83 -11.19 5.18
C GLY A 152 -0.03 -10.38 6.19
N PHE A 153 0.31 -11.02 7.31
CA PHE A 153 1.17 -10.48 8.38
C PHE A 153 2.61 -10.16 7.91
N ASP A 154 2.95 -10.56 6.70
CA ASP A 154 4.19 -10.31 5.98
C ASP A 154 4.33 -8.87 5.44
N GLU A 155 3.28 -8.04 5.53
CA GLU A 155 3.30 -6.66 5.04
C GLU A 155 4.23 -5.72 5.87
N GLY A 156 4.64 -4.61 5.26
CA GLY A 156 5.17 -3.45 5.98
C GLY A 156 4.06 -2.46 6.36
N GLY A 157 4.44 -1.35 6.99
CA GLY A 157 3.51 -0.37 7.54
C GLY A 157 2.80 -0.89 8.80
N THR A 158 1.54 -0.53 8.96
CA THR A 158 0.68 -1.09 9.99
C THR A 158 0.35 -2.55 9.65
N VAL A 159 0.89 -3.49 10.42
CA VAL A 159 0.72 -4.91 10.18
C VAL A 159 -0.67 -5.38 10.70
N PRO A 160 -1.32 -6.36 10.06
CA PRO A 160 -2.56 -6.95 10.57
C PRO A 160 -2.50 -7.33 12.05
N THR A 161 -3.62 -7.15 12.75
CA THR A 161 -3.74 -7.49 14.17
C THR A 161 -3.70 -9.00 14.44
N ARG A 162 -4.09 -9.80 13.44
CA ARG A 162 -3.99 -11.27 13.47
C ARG A 162 -2.72 -11.73 12.74
N VAL A 163 -1.99 -12.62 13.38
CA VAL A 163 -0.73 -13.19 12.86
C VAL A 163 -1.03 -14.31 11.87
N ILE A 164 -1.61 -13.96 10.72
CA ILE A 164 -1.88 -14.88 9.60
C ILE A 164 -1.02 -14.43 8.41
N GLY A 165 -0.05 -15.23 8.03
CA GLY A 165 0.84 -14.93 6.89
C GLY A 165 0.12 -15.00 5.54
N THR A 166 0.76 -14.44 4.51
CA THR A 166 0.20 -14.36 3.14
C THR A 166 -0.18 -15.73 2.60
N PHE A 167 0.62 -16.76 2.89
CA PHE A 167 0.39 -18.14 2.43
C PHE A 167 -0.96 -18.72 2.92
N SER A 168 -1.42 -18.30 4.10
CA SER A 168 -2.65 -18.80 4.71
C SER A 168 -3.84 -17.86 4.51
N ILE A 169 -3.63 -16.54 4.54
CA ILE A 169 -4.73 -15.58 4.39
C ILE A 169 -5.29 -15.56 2.96
N VAL A 170 -4.44 -15.71 1.95
CA VAL A 170 -4.85 -15.63 0.55
C VAL A 170 -5.88 -16.69 0.19
N PRO A 171 -5.62 -18.01 0.34
CA PRO A 171 -6.60 -19.03 -0.01
C PRO A 171 -7.87 -18.93 0.86
N MET A 172 -7.72 -18.54 2.15
CA MET A 172 -8.87 -18.33 3.04
C MET A 172 -9.83 -17.25 2.53
N ILE A 173 -9.30 -16.16 1.97
CA ILE A 173 -10.12 -15.08 1.41
C ILE A 173 -10.64 -15.45 0.02
N VAL A 174 -9.80 -16.06 -0.83
CA VAL A 174 -10.20 -16.57 -2.16
C VAL A 174 -11.42 -17.48 -2.06
N ASP A 175 -11.42 -18.44 -1.13
CA ASP A 175 -12.50 -19.42 -1.00
C ASP A 175 -13.82 -18.81 -0.46
N CYS A 176 -13.79 -17.60 0.08
CA CYS A 176 -14.94 -17.00 0.76
C CYS A 176 -15.69 -15.92 -0.04
N VAL A 177 -15.12 -15.44 -1.16
CA VAL A 177 -15.71 -14.45 -2.07
C VAL A 177 -15.69 -14.97 -3.52
N LYS A 178 -16.46 -14.34 -4.40
CA LYS A 178 -16.53 -14.67 -5.84
C LYS A 178 -15.78 -13.67 -6.71
N ILE A 179 -15.68 -12.42 -6.27
CA ILE A 179 -14.89 -11.38 -6.95
C ILE A 179 -13.38 -11.67 -6.88
N PRO A 180 -12.56 -11.08 -7.78
CA PRO A 180 -11.12 -11.32 -7.78
C PRO A 180 -10.44 -10.93 -6.47
N VAL A 181 -9.45 -11.73 -6.08
CA VAL A 181 -8.61 -11.50 -4.90
C VAL A 181 -7.17 -11.27 -5.34
N ILE A 182 -6.54 -10.24 -4.80
CA ILE A 182 -5.13 -9.90 -5.03
C ILE A 182 -4.34 -10.13 -3.74
N ALA A 183 -3.20 -10.81 -3.82
CA ALA A 183 -2.36 -11.10 -2.67
C ALA A 183 -1.49 -9.91 -2.28
N ALA A 184 -1.37 -9.61 -0.98
CA ALA A 184 -0.49 -8.56 -0.45
C ALA A 184 0.32 -9.07 0.75
N GLY A 185 1.54 -8.54 0.90
CA GLY A 185 2.48 -8.89 1.98
C GLY A 185 3.48 -9.96 1.56
N GLY A 186 4.78 -9.72 1.79
CA GLY A 186 5.85 -10.69 1.54
C GLY A 186 6.28 -10.88 0.07
N ILE A 187 5.66 -10.19 -0.89
CA ILE A 187 5.94 -10.38 -2.33
C ILE A 187 7.07 -9.43 -2.76
N GLY A 188 8.26 -10.00 -3.00
CA GLY A 188 9.46 -9.27 -3.43
C GLY A 188 10.02 -9.64 -4.80
N ASP A 189 9.63 -10.78 -5.37
CA ASP A 189 10.07 -11.25 -6.70
C ASP A 189 9.03 -12.18 -7.37
N VAL A 190 9.36 -12.68 -8.56
CA VAL A 190 8.52 -13.59 -9.36
C VAL A 190 8.12 -14.87 -8.61
N ARG A 191 8.93 -15.37 -7.66
CA ARG A 191 8.58 -16.58 -6.90
C ARG A 191 7.39 -16.30 -5.98
N GLY A 192 7.35 -15.11 -5.38
CA GLY A 192 6.21 -14.62 -4.61
C GLY A 192 4.95 -14.49 -5.48
N VAL A 193 5.09 -14.00 -6.71
CA VAL A 193 3.98 -13.91 -7.68
C VAL A 193 3.44 -15.29 -8.04
N ARG A 194 4.31 -16.23 -8.41
CA ARG A 194 3.94 -17.63 -8.70
C ARG A 194 3.21 -18.27 -7.52
N ALA A 195 3.71 -18.09 -6.30
CA ALA A 195 3.08 -18.61 -5.09
C ALA A 195 1.68 -17.99 -4.87
N ALA A 196 1.54 -16.67 -5.02
CA ALA A 196 0.24 -16.00 -4.89
C ALA A 196 -0.80 -16.55 -5.88
N MET A 197 -0.41 -16.72 -7.15
CA MET A 197 -1.28 -17.29 -8.19
C MET A 197 -1.66 -18.74 -7.87
N ALA A 198 -0.72 -19.55 -7.39
CA ALA A 198 -0.97 -20.93 -6.98
C ALA A 198 -1.93 -21.03 -5.77
N LEU A 199 -1.96 -20.01 -4.91
CA LEU A 199 -2.89 -19.90 -3.79
C LEU A 199 -4.29 -19.39 -4.20
N GLY A 200 -4.51 -19.15 -5.50
CA GLY A 200 -5.79 -18.72 -6.05
C GLY A 200 -5.99 -17.21 -6.15
N ALA A 201 -4.99 -16.40 -5.79
CA ALA A 201 -5.04 -14.97 -6.11
C ALA A 201 -4.94 -14.77 -7.62
N GLU A 202 -5.55 -13.70 -8.13
CA GLU A 202 -5.52 -13.33 -9.54
C GLU A 202 -4.60 -12.15 -9.81
N GLY A 203 -3.75 -11.79 -8.84
CA GLY A 203 -2.84 -10.67 -8.91
C GLY A 203 -2.03 -10.49 -7.64
N VAL A 204 -1.13 -9.52 -7.67
CA VAL A 204 -0.31 -9.13 -6.52
C VAL A 204 -0.37 -7.62 -6.27
N PHE A 205 -0.29 -7.26 -4.99
CA PHE A 205 -0.26 -5.90 -4.49
C PHE A 205 1.04 -5.70 -3.72
N ALA A 206 1.99 -4.95 -4.30
CA ALA A 206 3.37 -4.89 -3.82
C ALA A 206 3.72 -3.47 -3.32
N GLY A 207 4.29 -3.38 -2.12
CA GLY A 207 4.70 -2.12 -1.49
C GLY A 207 6.20 -1.98 -1.35
N SER A 208 6.82 -2.76 -0.45
CA SER A 208 8.22 -2.58 -0.07
C SER A 208 9.21 -2.65 -1.23
N LEU A 209 8.93 -3.44 -2.26
CA LEU A 209 9.76 -3.51 -3.47
C LEU A 209 9.79 -2.18 -4.23
N PHE A 210 8.69 -1.43 -4.26
CA PHE A 210 8.62 -0.15 -4.94
C PHE A 210 9.22 1.01 -4.13
N LEU A 211 9.58 0.81 -2.85
CA LEU A 211 10.36 1.79 -2.09
C LEU A 211 11.76 1.98 -2.69
N THR A 212 12.32 0.94 -3.30
CA THR A 212 13.63 0.97 -3.96
C THR A 212 13.54 1.26 -5.45
N ALA A 213 12.39 1.71 -5.94
CA ALA A 213 12.29 2.23 -7.30
C ALA A 213 13.03 3.58 -7.41
N LEU A 214 13.64 3.88 -8.56
CA LEU A 214 14.31 5.17 -8.80
C LEU A 214 13.32 6.33 -8.66
N GLU A 215 12.10 6.13 -9.13
CA GLU A 215 11.01 7.11 -9.15
C GLU A 215 10.37 7.32 -7.77
N ASN A 216 10.63 6.42 -6.80
CA ASN A 216 10.08 6.53 -5.47
C ASN A 216 10.76 7.68 -4.69
N PRO A 217 9.98 8.54 -3.99
CA PRO A 217 10.50 9.68 -3.27
C PRO A 217 11.09 9.35 -1.88
N ALA A 218 11.24 8.08 -1.51
CA ALA A 218 11.96 7.69 -0.30
C ALA A 218 13.39 8.24 -0.30
N ASP A 219 13.90 8.62 0.87
CA ASP A 219 15.27 9.07 1.02
C ASP A 219 16.27 7.98 0.59
N GLU A 220 17.40 8.36 -0.01
CA GLU A 220 18.38 7.41 -0.52
C GLU A 220 19.00 6.52 0.58
N LYS A 221 19.05 6.99 1.84
CA LYS A 221 19.45 6.13 2.97
C LYS A 221 18.48 4.98 3.19
N VAL A 222 17.18 5.22 2.98
CA VAL A 222 16.11 4.22 3.13
C VAL A 222 16.23 3.15 2.06
N LYS A 223 16.43 3.58 0.81
CA LYS A 223 16.62 2.67 -0.32
C LYS A 223 17.83 1.76 -0.12
N ARG A 224 18.97 2.33 0.30
CA ARG A 224 20.18 1.57 0.64
C ARG A 224 19.94 0.60 1.79
N LEU A 225 19.31 1.07 2.87
CA LEU A 225 19.02 0.21 4.03
C LEU A 225 18.18 -1.00 3.63
N ILE A 226 17.17 -0.84 2.76
CA ILE A 226 16.36 -1.97 2.27
C ILE A 226 17.21 -2.95 1.44
N VAL A 227 18.06 -2.46 0.55
CA VAL A 227 18.93 -3.29 -0.32
C VAL A 227 19.97 -4.07 0.49
N GLU A 228 20.49 -3.47 1.55
CA GLU A 228 21.53 -4.03 2.42
C GLU A 228 20.97 -4.97 3.50
N SER A 229 19.66 -4.96 3.73
CA SER A 229 19.00 -5.75 4.77
C SER A 229 18.35 -7.02 4.23
N SER A 230 17.95 -7.87 5.16
CA SER A 230 17.11 -9.04 4.95
C SER A 230 15.93 -9.02 5.94
N ALA A 231 15.03 -10.00 5.79
CA ALA A 231 13.94 -10.18 6.74
C ALA A 231 14.40 -10.50 8.17
N GLU A 232 15.64 -10.98 8.36
CA GLU A 232 16.21 -11.27 9.69
C GLU A 232 16.50 -9.99 10.49
N ASP A 233 16.73 -8.88 9.80
CA ASP A 233 17.04 -7.58 10.42
C ASP A 233 15.78 -6.85 10.91
N LEU A 234 14.59 -7.34 10.52
CA LEU A 234 13.33 -6.69 10.84
C LEU A 234 12.98 -6.84 12.33
N LEU A 235 12.71 -5.71 12.97
CA LEU A 235 12.19 -5.63 14.34
C LEU A 235 10.67 -5.44 14.29
N LEU A 236 9.95 -6.15 15.16
CA LEU A 236 8.50 -6.07 15.32
C LEU A 236 8.18 -5.58 16.72
N PHE A 237 7.32 -4.58 16.85
CA PHE A 237 6.88 -4.05 18.13
C PHE A 237 5.41 -3.64 18.09
N ARG A 238 4.77 -3.60 19.27
CA ARG A 238 3.33 -3.33 19.40
C ARG A 238 3.06 -1.87 19.75
N THR A 239 2.20 -1.22 18.98
CA THR A 239 1.91 0.22 19.11
C THR A 239 0.47 0.52 18.67
N LEU A 240 0.10 1.79 18.44
CA LEU A 240 -1.17 2.15 17.83
C LEU A 240 -1.04 2.20 16.29
N PRO A 241 -2.00 1.65 15.52
CA PRO A 241 -3.21 0.94 15.95
C PRO A 241 -3.03 -0.59 16.07
N ALA A 242 -1.86 -1.15 15.78
CA ALA A 242 -1.59 -2.59 15.87
C ALA A 242 -0.09 -2.90 16.10
N TYR A 243 0.58 -3.49 15.10
CA TYR A 243 2.01 -3.72 15.10
C TYR A 243 2.66 -2.90 13.99
N TYR A 244 3.91 -2.53 14.19
CA TYR A 244 4.77 -2.03 13.13
C TYR A 244 6.01 -2.89 13.05
N ARG A 245 6.47 -3.07 11.81
CA ARG A 245 7.76 -3.70 11.53
C ARG A 245 8.70 -2.67 10.95
N THR A 246 9.93 -2.63 11.44
CA THR A 246 10.96 -1.68 11.00
C THR A 246 12.29 -2.37 10.75
N LEU A 247 13.05 -1.86 9.78
CA LEU A 247 14.48 -2.09 9.71
C LEU A 247 15.21 -1.33 10.82
N PRO A 248 16.44 -1.74 11.18
CA PRO A 248 17.22 -1.06 12.22
C PRO A 248 17.58 0.38 11.81
N THR A 249 17.03 1.33 12.55
CA THR A 249 17.36 2.76 12.52
C THR A 249 17.98 3.20 13.85
N ASP A 250 18.47 4.44 13.96
CA ASP A 250 19.00 4.99 15.22
C ASP A 250 17.93 5.01 16.34
N LEU A 251 16.65 5.14 16.00
CA LEU A 251 15.54 5.07 16.94
C LEU A 251 15.19 3.62 17.36
N SER A 252 15.50 2.63 16.52
CA SER A 252 15.02 1.25 16.68
C SER A 252 15.49 0.55 17.97
N PRO A 253 16.74 0.70 18.44
CA PRO A 253 17.18 0.12 19.72
C PRO A 253 16.30 0.54 20.90
N LYS A 254 15.92 1.82 20.96
CA LYS A 254 15.01 2.34 22.00
C LYS A 254 13.63 1.70 21.94
N LEU A 255 13.10 1.45 20.74
CA LEU A 255 11.80 0.78 20.58
C LEU A 255 11.89 -0.70 20.99
N ALA A 256 13.00 -1.37 20.67
CA ALA A 256 13.23 -2.76 21.09
C ALA A 256 13.34 -2.89 22.62
N GLU A 257 14.00 -1.94 23.30
CA GLU A 257 14.06 -1.88 24.76
C GLU A 257 12.67 -1.72 25.39
N LEU A 258 11.83 -0.83 24.84
CA LEU A 258 10.47 -0.62 25.32
C LEU A 258 9.58 -1.85 25.11
N GLU A 259 9.72 -2.53 23.97
CA GLU A 259 9.00 -3.79 23.70
C GLU A 259 9.41 -4.88 24.69
N ALA A 260 10.71 -5.01 24.99
CA ALA A 260 11.22 -5.97 25.97
C ALA A 260 10.72 -5.69 27.42
N GLN A 261 10.29 -4.46 27.69
CA GLN A 261 9.70 -4.04 28.96
C GLN A 261 8.17 -4.19 29.01
N ASP A 262 7.53 -4.74 27.96
CA ASP A 262 6.07 -4.84 27.81
C ASP A 262 5.39 -3.46 27.97
N THR A 263 6.01 -2.43 27.38
CA THR A 263 5.51 -1.05 27.43
C THR A 263 4.13 -0.95 26.78
N ASP A 264 3.26 -0.13 27.35
CA ASP A 264 1.93 0.10 26.78
C ASP A 264 1.98 0.76 25.39
N ARG A 265 0.92 0.54 24.62
CA ARG A 265 0.86 0.93 23.20
C ARG A 265 0.87 2.43 22.98
N GLU A 266 0.33 3.23 23.91
CA GLU A 266 0.32 4.69 23.76
C GLU A 266 1.71 5.27 24.01
N THR A 267 2.41 4.74 25.01
CA THR A 267 3.80 5.09 25.29
C THR A 267 4.71 4.68 24.14
N MET A 268 4.56 3.47 23.60
CA MET A 268 5.27 3.04 22.40
C MET A 268 4.96 3.95 21.20
N PHE A 269 3.69 4.32 21.00
CA PHE A 269 3.28 5.22 19.91
C PHE A 269 3.92 6.61 20.02
N LYS A 270 4.01 7.16 21.24
CA LYS A 270 4.73 8.43 21.46
C LYS A 270 6.24 8.26 21.23
N ALA A 271 6.83 7.16 21.72
CA ALA A 271 8.25 6.88 21.58
C ALA A 271 8.69 6.72 20.13
N MET A 272 7.85 6.11 19.29
CA MET A 272 8.12 5.99 17.85
C MET A 272 7.88 7.27 17.07
N ASN A 273 7.46 8.39 17.68
CA ASN A 273 7.05 9.64 17.02
C ASN A 273 5.70 9.55 16.27
N GLY A 274 4.80 8.69 16.73
CA GLY A 274 3.46 8.49 16.20
C GLY A 274 3.44 8.25 14.68
N TYR A 275 2.42 8.77 14.00
CA TYR A 275 2.33 8.67 12.54
C TYR A 275 3.38 9.50 11.79
N HIS A 276 4.02 10.49 12.45
CA HIS A 276 5.08 11.29 11.84
C HIS A 276 6.36 10.48 11.63
N SER A 277 6.54 9.38 12.36
CA SER A 277 7.68 8.47 12.30
C SER A 277 8.05 8.06 10.87
N LEU A 278 7.06 7.61 10.09
CA LEU A 278 7.28 7.14 8.73
C LEU A 278 7.76 8.27 7.82
N TRP A 279 7.16 9.45 7.91
CA TRP A 279 7.58 10.60 7.12
C TRP A 279 9.00 11.05 7.51
N GLN A 280 9.33 11.10 8.80
CA GLN A 280 10.66 11.50 9.28
C GLN A 280 11.77 10.59 8.74
N ALA A 281 11.67 9.28 8.90
CA ALA A 281 12.71 8.38 8.44
C ALA A 281 12.61 8.10 6.94
N MET A 282 11.43 7.71 6.45
CA MET A 282 11.30 7.21 5.07
C MET A 282 11.37 8.31 4.01
N ARG A 283 10.84 9.51 4.29
CA ARG A 283 10.85 10.63 3.32
C ARG A 283 12.01 11.60 3.56
N LEU A 284 12.33 11.92 4.81
CA LEU A 284 13.35 12.93 5.16
C LEU A 284 14.72 12.34 5.57
N GLY A 285 14.84 11.02 5.75
CA GLY A 285 16.10 10.39 6.12
C GLY A 285 16.57 10.64 7.56
N ASN A 286 15.65 11.03 8.45
CA ASN A 286 15.90 11.29 9.87
C ASN A 286 15.68 10.02 10.70
N PHE A 287 16.68 9.13 10.73
CA PHE A 287 16.62 7.80 11.36
C PHE A 287 16.57 7.83 12.90
N ASP A 288 16.89 8.97 13.51
CA ASP A 288 16.76 9.25 14.94
C ASP A 288 15.33 9.63 15.36
N GLN A 289 14.47 10.00 14.40
CA GLN A 289 13.12 10.50 14.64
C GLN A 289 12.03 9.62 14.02
N GLY A 290 12.41 8.52 13.37
CA GLY A 290 11.48 7.70 12.61
C GLY A 290 11.91 6.25 12.41
N ILE A 291 10.98 5.47 11.86
CA ILE A 291 11.17 4.07 11.51
C ILE A 291 11.18 3.86 10.00
N VAL A 292 11.92 2.85 9.54
CA VAL A 292 11.92 2.41 8.14
C VAL A 292 11.08 1.16 8.02
N SER A 293 9.81 1.32 7.66
CA SER A 293 8.88 0.20 7.63
C SER A 293 8.91 -0.55 6.30
N ALA A 294 9.11 -1.87 6.37
CA ALA A 294 9.09 -2.75 5.22
C ALA A 294 8.53 -4.14 5.59
N GLY A 295 8.05 -4.87 4.59
CA GLY A 295 7.53 -6.23 4.75
C GLY A 295 8.63 -7.29 4.72
N THR A 296 8.28 -8.53 5.04
CA THR A 296 9.23 -9.67 5.09
C THR A 296 9.77 -10.07 3.70
N GLY A 297 9.17 -9.56 2.62
CA GLY A 297 9.61 -9.80 1.24
C GLY A 297 10.89 -9.07 0.82
N ILE A 298 11.54 -8.32 1.70
CA ILE A 298 12.70 -7.49 1.34
C ILE A 298 13.98 -8.26 1.02
N SER A 299 14.12 -9.51 1.48
CA SER A 299 15.37 -10.30 1.34
C SER A 299 15.83 -10.55 -0.10
N VAL A 300 14.99 -10.30 -1.09
CA VAL A 300 15.29 -10.49 -2.52
C VAL A 300 15.57 -9.18 -3.24
N ILE A 301 15.40 -8.04 -2.56
CA ILE A 301 15.64 -6.70 -3.10
C ILE A 301 17.14 -6.42 -3.00
N ARG A 302 17.84 -6.39 -4.14
CA ARG A 302 19.32 -6.29 -4.17
C ARG A 302 19.86 -5.06 -4.91
N ALA A 303 18.98 -4.21 -5.43
CA ALA A 303 19.38 -2.98 -6.10
C ALA A 303 18.24 -1.95 -6.11
N VAL A 304 18.63 -0.68 -6.20
CA VAL A 304 17.74 0.41 -6.63
C VAL A 304 17.69 0.39 -8.15
N ARG A 305 16.49 0.42 -8.73
CA ARG A 305 16.28 0.27 -10.18
C ARG A 305 14.96 0.90 -10.64
N PRO A 306 14.77 1.15 -11.94
CA PRO A 306 13.51 1.70 -12.45
C PRO A 306 12.29 0.87 -12.05
N ALA A 307 11.15 1.51 -11.77
CA ALA A 307 9.90 0.83 -11.48
C ALA A 307 9.46 -0.10 -12.64
N ALA A 308 9.78 0.27 -13.88
CA ALA A 308 9.49 -0.56 -15.05
C ALA A 308 10.23 -1.91 -15.03
N GLU A 309 11.49 -1.94 -14.57
CA GLU A 309 12.24 -3.19 -14.42
C GLU A 309 11.67 -4.05 -13.29
N ILE A 310 11.24 -3.41 -12.19
CA ILE A 310 10.56 -4.11 -11.08
C ILE A 310 9.29 -4.80 -11.59
N VAL A 311 8.46 -4.10 -12.37
CA VAL A 311 7.24 -4.66 -12.96
C VAL A 311 7.57 -5.82 -13.89
N SER A 312 8.53 -5.64 -14.81
CA SER A 312 8.95 -6.68 -15.75
C SER A 312 9.46 -7.93 -15.02
N ASP A 313 10.20 -7.75 -13.92
CA ASP A 313 10.74 -8.87 -13.14
C ASP A 313 9.69 -9.63 -12.35
N LEU A 314 8.70 -8.94 -11.79
CA LEU A 314 7.59 -9.61 -11.11
C LEU A 314 6.72 -10.41 -12.08
N MET A 315 6.54 -9.89 -13.30
CA MET A 315 5.57 -10.38 -14.27
C MET A 315 6.19 -11.22 -15.40
N GLN A 316 7.36 -11.80 -15.19
CA GLN A 316 8.10 -12.59 -16.22
C GLN A 316 7.27 -13.73 -16.84
N ASP A 317 6.27 -14.25 -16.13
CA ASP A 317 5.44 -15.36 -16.60
C ASP A 317 4.12 -14.92 -17.28
N PHE A 318 3.86 -13.62 -17.41
CA PHE A 318 2.59 -13.07 -17.92
C PHE A 318 2.65 -12.56 -19.36
#